data_AF-A0A090D1R6-F1
#
_entry.id   AF-A0A090D1R6-F1
#
_cell.length_a   1.000
_cell.length_b   1.000
_cell.length_c   1.000
_cell.angle_alpha   90.00
_cell.angle_beta   90.00
_cell.angle_gamma   90.00
#
_symmetry.space_group_name_H-M   'P 1'
#
loop_
_entity.id
_entity.type
_entity.pdbx_description
1 polymer ?
#
loop_
_entity_poly.entity_id
_entity_poly.type
_entity_poly.pdbx_seq_one_letter_code
_entity_poly.pdbx_strand_id
1 'polypeptide(L)'
;MTTFKRSFFLVSLLVILLKLSLFTVEEKALPFVIILVDAPYFDYKDGNSFFESLKKRAKNTEATFGHAWVLLKGTLKGKPLFFECGFSGERGDIGYFKGMDQLFRKKDPNPVRYLQTPLKDGFLEQGAGKHTPTMAAKINLTDDQFEAIFNFIGSYSYPTYDLSSKQCVTFIADILGVIDLTVDTWTRISIPEWLTIEGQNYRMWSDKRFSSFCFHSPDALEYELSRLIKEGKAQEAYEDYFTLKQAYNSQVQFEPPPLHATRCQQIKLRR
;
A
#
# COMPACT_ATOMS: atom_id res chain seq x y z
N MET A 1 72.85 -20.09 -8.55
CA MET A 1 71.55 -20.78 -8.34
C MET A 1 70.57 -19.91 -7.50
N THR A 2 70.34 -18.65 -7.85
CA THR A 2 69.51 -17.72 -7.03
C THR A 2 68.44 -16.96 -7.82
N THR A 3 68.40 -17.10 -9.14
CA THR A 3 67.45 -16.39 -10.03
C THR A 3 66.11 -17.10 -10.23
N PHE A 4 66.01 -18.40 -9.93
CA PHE A 4 64.79 -19.18 -10.21
C PHE A 4 63.65 -18.98 -9.19
N LYS A 5 63.95 -18.52 -7.96
CA LYS A 5 62.93 -18.36 -6.90
C LYS A 5 62.11 -17.06 -7.00
N ARG A 6 62.59 -16.03 -7.71
CA ARG A 6 61.88 -14.74 -7.84
C ARG A 6 60.72 -14.79 -8.83
N SER A 7 60.82 -15.61 -9.88
CA SER A 7 59.79 -15.70 -10.93
C SER A 7 58.50 -16.37 -10.42
N PHE A 8 58.64 -17.40 -9.57
CA PHE A 8 57.49 -18.11 -9.01
C PHE A 8 56.64 -17.26 -8.04
N PHE A 9 57.28 -16.33 -7.32
CA PHE A 9 56.61 -15.44 -6.39
C PHE A 9 55.77 -14.37 -7.12
N LEU A 10 56.28 -13.85 -8.25
CA LEU A 10 55.58 -12.86 -9.06
C LEU A 10 54.36 -13.45 -9.77
N VAL A 11 54.45 -14.69 -10.28
CA VAL A 11 53.30 -15.37 -10.90
C VAL A 11 52.23 -15.70 -9.86
N SER A 12 52.62 -16.15 -8.67
CA SER A 12 51.66 -16.45 -7.59
C SER A 12 50.97 -15.17 -7.08
N LEU A 13 51.71 -14.07 -6.93
CA LEU A 13 51.13 -12.77 -6.56
C LEU A 13 50.21 -12.23 -7.64
N LEU A 14 50.54 -12.40 -8.93
CA LEU A 14 49.68 -11.99 -10.04
C LEU A 14 48.39 -12.83 -10.10
N VAL A 15 48.46 -14.14 -9.82
CA VAL A 15 47.27 -15.01 -9.73
C VAL A 15 46.41 -14.67 -8.51
N ILE A 16 47.01 -14.33 -7.38
CA ILE A 16 46.30 -13.84 -6.19
C ILE A 16 45.68 -12.47 -6.46
N LEU A 17 46.38 -11.56 -7.15
CA LEU A 17 45.86 -10.25 -7.53
C LEU A 17 44.79 -10.34 -8.64
N LEU A 18 44.86 -11.32 -9.54
CA LEU A 18 43.81 -11.62 -10.52
C LEU A 18 42.59 -12.24 -9.85
N LYS A 19 42.78 -13.17 -8.90
CA LYS A 19 41.70 -13.73 -8.06
C LYS A 19 41.10 -12.71 -7.10
N LEU A 20 41.89 -11.73 -6.64
CA LEU A 20 41.39 -10.58 -5.90
C LEU A 20 40.74 -9.57 -6.85
N SER A 21 41.21 -9.35 -8.07
CA SER A 21 40.54 -8.46 -9.04
C SER A 21 39.21 -9.01 -9.59
N LEU A 22 39.00 -10.32 -9.43
CA LEU A 22 37.69 -10.96 -9.45
C LEU A 22 36.93 -10.73 -8.13
N PHE A 23 37.23 -9.62 -7.42
CA PHE A 23 36.34 -8.93 -6.50
C PHE A 23 35.02 -8.83 -7.23
N THR A 24 34.14 -9.78 -6.90
CA THR A 24 32.69 -9.65 -6.86
C THR A 24 32.26 -8.34 -7.47
N VAL A 25 31.94 -8.36 -8.77
CA VAL A 25 30.95 -7.42 -9.28
C VAL A 25 29.73 -7.74 -8.44
N GLU A 26 29.56 -7.01 -7.34
CA GLU A 26 28.34 -7.02 -6.56
C GLU A 26 27.28 -6.62 -7.58
N GLU A 27 26.54 -7.62 -8.06
CA GLU A 27 25.49 -7.41 -9.01
C GLU A 27 24.49 -6.50 -8.29
N LYS A 28 24.54 -5.20 -8.61
CA LYS A 28 23.72 -4.19 -7.97
C LYS A 28 22.28 -4.62 -8.17
N ALA A 29 21.65 -5.11 -7.10
CA ALA A 29 20.27 -5.56 -7.17
C ALA A 29 19.42 -4.40 -7.70
N LEU A 30 18.70 -4.65 -8.80
CA LEU A 30 17.85 -3.64 -9.41
C LEU A 30 16.83 -3.13 -8.40
N PRO A 31 16.51 -1.82 -8.40
CA PRO A 31 15.48 -1.30 -7.54
C PRO A 31 14.13 -1.94 -7.90
N PHE A 32 13.24 -2.04 -6.93
CA PHE A 32 11.90 -2.55 -7.13
C PHE A 32 10.91 -1.94 -6.15
N VAL A 33 9.64 -2.02 -6.52
CA VAL A 33 8.51 -1.80 -5.62
C VAL A 33 7.69 -3.07 -5.52
N ILE A 34 7.25 -3.42 -4.32
CA ILE A 34 6.21 -4.42 -4.10
C ILE A 34 4.95 -3.68 -3.69
N ILE A 35 3.90 -3.82 -4.49
CA ILE A 35 2.55 -3.37 -4.15
C ILE A 35 1.88 -4.45 -3.32
N LEU A 36 1.35 -4.06 -2.18
CA LEU A 36 0.74 -4.94 -1.19
C LEU A 36 -0.71 -4.52 -1.00
N VAL A 37 -1.61 -5.50 -0.94
CA VAL A 37 -3.05 -5.26 -0.75
C VAL A 37 -3.63 -6.26 0.24
N ASP A 38 -4.48 -5.80 1.14
CA ASP A 38 -5.39 -6.59 1.99
C ASP A 38 -6.80 -6.39 1.44
N ALA A 39 -7.21 -7.29 0.55
CA ALA A 39 -8.52 -7.28 -0.09
C ALA A 39 -9.57 -7.93 0.84
N PRO A 40 -10.67 -7.23 1.16
CA PRO A 40 -11.67 -7.77 2.08
C PRO A 40 -12.62 -8.79 1.44
N TYR A 41 -12.64 -8.91 0.12
CA TYR A 41 -13.53 -9.74 -0.68
C TYR A 41 -15.01 -9.46 -0.41
N PHE A 42 -15.39 -8.18 -0.44
CA PHE A 42 -16.79 -7.80 -0.26
C PHE A 42 -17.68 -8.33 -1.40
N ASP A 43 -18.97 -8.54 -1.09
CA ASP A 43 -19.96 -8.92 -2.09
C ASP A 43 -20.55 -7.67 -2.76
N TYR A 44 -20.08 -7.38 -3.97
CA TYR A 44 -20.48 -6.20 -4.73
C TYR A 44 -21.75 -6.38 -5.58
N LYS A 45 -22.45 -7.51 -5.46
CA LYS A 45 -23.64 -7.81 -6.27
C LYS A 45 -24.74 -6.76 -6.15
N ASP A 46 -25.02 -6.32 -4.92
CA ASP A 46 -25.94 -5.24 -4.58
C ASP A 46 -25.61 -4.68 -3.20
N GLY A 47 -26.27 -3.59 -2.78
CA GLY A 47 -25.97 -2.96 -1.51
C GLY A 47 -26.30 -3.81 -0.28
N ASN A 48 -27.33 -4.66 -0.32
CA ASN A 48 -27.64 -5.54 0.82
C ASN A 48 -26.51 -6.56 0.99
N SER A 49 -26.12 -7.22 -0.10
CA SER A 49 -24.95 -8.11 -0.17
C SER A 49 -23.68 -7.43 0.35
N PHE A 50 -23.43 -6.19 -0.07
CA PHE A 50 -22.27 -5.41 0.36
C PHE A 50 -22.27 -5.18 1.87
N PHE A 51 -23.35 -4.61 2.43
CA PHE A 51 -23.42 -4.32 3.87
C PHE A 51 -23.41 -5.60 4.73
N GLU A 52 -23.97 -6.71 4.26
CA GLU A 52 -23.87 -8.01 4.94
C GLU A 52 -22.43 -8.54 4.94
N SER A 53 -21.72 -8.46 3.81
CA SER A 53 -20.31 -8.87 3.73
C SER A 53 -19.42 -8.01 4.63
N LEU A 54 -19.68 -6.70 4.67
CA LEU A 54 -19.00 -5.75 5.55
C LEU A 54 -19.27 -6.08 7.03
N LYS A 55 -20.53 -6.32 7.40
CA LYS A 55 -20.91 -6.72 8.76
C LYS A 55 -20.22 -8.01 9.17
N LYS A 56 -20.14 -9.00 8.27
CA LYS A 56 -19.44 -10.26 8.52
C LYS A 56 -17.96 -10.02 8.81
N ARG A 57 -17.29 -9.13 8.07
CA ARG A 57 -15.89 -8.75 8.33
C ARG A 57 -15.72 -8.06 9.67
N ALA A 58 -16.59 -7.10 9.99
CA ALA A 58 -16.60 -6.36 11.25
C ALA A 58 -16.72 -7.23 12.52
N LYS A 59 -17.21 -8.47 12.40
CA LYS A 59 -17.25 -9.43 13.51
C LYS A 59 -15.90 -10.10 13.79
N ASN A 60 -15.06 -10.24 12.76
CA ASN A 60 -13.80 -10.98 12.82
C ASN A 60 -12.58 -10.06 12.96
N THR A 61 -12.69 -8.83 12.49
CA THR A 61 -11.64 -7.80 12.51
C THR A 61 -12.27 -6.44 12.80
N GLU A 62 -11.44 -5.40 12.99
CA GLU A 62 -11.95 -4.03 12.87
C GLU A 62 -12.63 -3.87 11.49
N ALA A 63 -13.78 -3.19 11.47
CA ALA A 63 -14.54 -2.96 10.24
C ALA A 63 -13.75 -2.00 9.34
N THR A 64 -12.92 -2.56 8.46
CA THR A 64 -12.09 -1.80 7.51
C THR A 64 -12.49 -2.11 6.08
N PHE A 65 -12.26 -1.17 5.18
CA PHE A 65 -12.43 -1.36 3.73
C PHE A 65 -11.28 -2.15 3.08
N GLY A 66 -10.43 -2.80 3.88
CA GLY A 66 -9.12 -3.31 3.45
C GLY A 66 -8.04 -2.23 3.49
N HIS A 67 -6.87 -2.54 2.93
CA HIS A 67 -5.75 -1.60 2.88
C HIS A 67 -4.85 -1.88 1.68
N ALA A 68 -4.07 -0.89 1.26
CA ALA A 68 -3.06 -1.03 0.22
C ALA A 68 -1.83 -0.18 0.54
N TRP A 69 -0.64 -0.74 0.34
CA TRP A 69 0.61 -0.09 0.71
C TRP A 69 1.76 -0.59 -0.18
N VAL A 70 2.94 -0.01 -0.04
CA VAL A 70 4.12 -0.37 -0.83
C VAL A 70 5.30 -0.74 0.06
N LEU A 71 6.18 -1.57 -0.49
CA LEU A 71 7.56 -1.73 -0.08
C LEU A 71 8.44 -1.30 -1.24
N LEU A 72 9.24 -0.26 -1.04
CA LEU A 72 10.21 0.27 -2.01
C LEU A 72 11.62 -0.14 -1.57
N LYS A 73 12.38 -0.75 -2.47
CA LYS A 73 13.79 -1.10 -2.26
C LYS A 73 14.65 -0.59 -3.40
N GLY A 74 15.78 0.02 -3.08
CA GLY A 74 16.72 0.55 -4.08
C GLY A 74 17.93 1.18 -3.43
N THR A 75 18.55 2.12 -4.13
CA THR A 75 19.70 2.89 -3.63
C THR A 75 19.40 4.37 -3.80
N LEU A 76 19.50 5.16 -2.74
CA LEU A 76 19.33 6.61 -2.79
C LEU A 76 20.66 7.27 -2.39
N LYS A 77 21.22 8.10 -3.27
CA LYS A 77 22.50 8.80 -3.03
C LYS A 77 23.64 7.85 -2.58
N GLY A 78 23.71 6.68 -3.21
CA GLY A 78 24.72 5.65 -2.92
C GLY A 78 24.49 4.83 -1.64
N LYS A 79 23.38 5.04 -0.91
CA LYS A 79 23.01 4.26 0.26
C LYS A 79 21.83 3.33 -0.04
N PRO A 80 21.85 2.06 0.41
CA PRO A 80 20.69 1.19 0.32
C PRO A 80 19.47 1.83 1.02
N LEU A 81 18.33 1.84 0.33
CA LEU A 81 17.04 2.24 0.88
C LEU A 81 16.11 1.04 0.90
N PHE A 82 15.39 0.89 2.00
CA PHE A 82 14.28 -0.02 2.13
C PHE A 82 13.19 0.66 2.95
N PHE A 83 12.01 0.79 2.36
CA PHE A 83 10.98 1.65 2.89
C PHE A 83 9.60 1.05 2.64
N GLU A 84 8.87 0.73 3.71
CA GLU A 84 7.49 0.22 3.64
C GLU A 84 6.55 1.30 4.15
N CYS A 85 5.54 1.67 3.36
CA CYS A 85 4.54 2.67 3.75
C CYS A 85 3.21 2.54 3.01
N GLY A 86 2.16 3.08 3.61
CA GLY A 86 0.84 3.25 2.99
C GLY A 86 0.25 4.62 3.32
N PHE A 87 -0.86 4.94 2.67
CA PHE A 87 -1.66 6.10 3.03
C PHE A 87 -2.85 5.66 3.87
N SER A 88 -2.89 6.11 5.12
CA SER A 88 -3.92 5.71 6.08
C SER A 88 -4.70 6.91 6.60
N GLY A 89 -5.87 6.62 7.15
CA GLY A 89 -6.76 7.57 7.80
C GLY A 89 -7.69 6.83 8.76
N GLU A 90 -8.83 7.43 9.09
CA GLU A 90 -9.84 6.85 9.99
C GLU A 90 -9.37 6.61 11.43
N ARG A 91 -8.30 7.30 11.85
CA ARG A 91 -7.74 7.24 13.22
C ARG A 91 -8.14 8.44 14.08
N GLY A 92 -8.83 9.43 13.52
CA GLY A 92 -9.40 10.55 14.24
C GLY A 92 -10.60 10.16 15.13
N ASP A 93 -11.31 11.16 15.65
CA ASP A 93 -12.37 10.96 16.65
C ASP A 93 -13.49 9.99 16.18
N ILE A 94 -13.80 10.02 14.88
CA ILE A 94 -14.91 9.29 14.27
C ILE A 94 -14.52 8.82 12.85
N GLY A 95 -14.28 7.52 12.67
CA GLY A 95 -14.14 6.87 11.35
C GLY A 95 -15.49 6.66 10.65
N TYR A 96 -15.48 6.16 9.40
CA TYR A 96 -16.66 6.18 8.53
C TYR A 96 -17.87 5.43 9.10
N PHE A 97 -17.68 4.20 9.58
CA PHE A 97 -18.78 3.40 10.13
C PHE A 97 -19.34 3.96 11.43
N LYS A 98 -18.46 4.48 12.29
CA LYS A 98 -18.87 5.14 13.54
C LYS A 98 -19.64 6.43 13.26
N GLY A 99 -19.25 7.19 12.24
CA GLY A 99 -19.97 8.39 11.83
C GLY A 99 -21.33 8.08 11.26
N MET A 100 -21.43 7.04 10.43
CA MET A 100 -22.72 6.53 9.93
C MET A 100 -23.63 6.06 11.09
N ASP A 101 -23.11 5.29 12.05
CA ASP A 101 -23.83 4.87 13.27
C ASP A 101 -24.34 6.07 14.08
N GLN A 102 -23.53 7.12 14.25
CA GLN A 102 -23.99 8.34 14.91
C GLN A 102 -25.13 9.02 14.16
N LEU A 103 -25.11 9.03 12.82
CA LEU A 103 -26.20 9.57 12.02
C LEU A 103 -27.47 8.73 12.13
N PHE A 104 -27.36 7.40 12.16
CA PHE A 104 -28.50 6.51 12.44
C PHE A 104 -29.14 6.81 13.80
N ARG A 105 -28.32 6.92 14.86
CA ARG A 105 -28.82 7.24 16.21
C ARG A 105 -29.50 8.60 16.30
N LYS A 106 -29.04 9.57 15.51
CA LYS A 106 -29.66 10.90 15.37
C LYS A 106 -30.88 10.90 14.46
N LYS A 107 -31.26 9.75 13.86
CA LYS A 107 -32.33 9.63 12.86
C LYS A 107 -32.13 10.58 11.68
N ASP A 108 -30.87 10.82 11.29
CA ASP A 108 -30.55 11.56 10.07
C ASP A 108 -31.19 10.82 8.88
N PRO A 109 -31.80 11.53 7.91
CA PRO A 109 -32.46 10.87 6.79
C PRO A 109 -31.48 10.39 5.70
N ASN A 110 -30.17 10.68 5.83
CA ASN A 110 -29.11 10.32 4.89
C ASN A 110 -27.81 9.86 5.60
N PRO A 111 -27.82 8.85 6.48
CA PRO A 111 -26.65 8.41 7.23
C PRO A 111 -25.48 7.98 6.33
N VAL A 112 -25.74 7.39 5.16
CA VAL A 112 -24.68 6.94 4.24
C VAL A 112 -23.89 8.08 3.60
N ARG A 113 -24.35 9.33 3.71
CA ARG A 113 -23.56 10.50 3.27
C ARG A 113 -22.21 10.59 3.96
N TYR A 114 -22.08 9.97 5.14
CA TYR A 114 -20.82 9.96 5.88
C TYR A 114 -19.72 9.21 5.13
N LEU A 115 -20.04 8.17 4.34
CA LEU A 115 -19.06 7.45 3.50
C LEU A 115 -18.41 8.35 2.43
N GLN A 116 -19.05 9.48 2.11
CA GLN A 116 -18.59 10.47 1.13
C GLN A 116 -18.03 11.73 1.81
N THR A 117 -17.74 11.68 3.11
CA THR A 117 -17.25 12.83 3.89
C THR A 117 -15.74 12.75 4.07
N PRO A 118 -14.95 13.70 3.53
CA PRO A 118 -13.51 13.71 3.75
C PRO A 118 -13.18 13.89 5.24
N LEU A 119 -12.28 13.05 5.74
CA LEU A 119 -11.75 13.11 7.10
C LEU A 119 -10.41 13.87 7.13
N LYS A 120 -10.22 14.76 8.11
CA LYS A 120 -8.99 15.56 8.26
C LYS A 120 -7.95 14.85 9.14
N ASP A 121 -7.76 13.56 8.92
CA ASP A 121 -6.93 12.69 9.73
C ASP A 121 -6.03 11.77 8.90
N GLY A 122 -5.84 12.09 7.62
CA GLY A 122 -4.94 11.32 6.77
C GLY A 122 -3.47 11.52 7.14
N PHE A 123 -2.68 10.44 7.05
CA PHE A 123 -1.26 10.45 7.37
C PHE A 123 -0.50 9.36 6.58
N LEU A 124 0.80 9.55 6.43
CA LEU A 124 1.71 8.52 5.93
C LEU A 124 1.91 7.46 7.01
N GLU A 125 1.42 6.26 6.78
CA GLU A 125 1.63 5.12 7.65
C GLU A 125 2.93 4.41 7.30
N GLN A 126 3.76 4.14 8.31
CA GLN A 126 4.98 3.34 8.16
C GLN A 126 4.66 1.86 8.39
N GLY A 127 5.10 1.00 7.48
CA GLY A 127 4.81 -0.42 7.50
C GLY A 127 3.38 -0.74 7.05
N ALA A 128 2.92 -1.93 7.41
CA ALA A 128 1.64 -2.50 6.97
C ALA A 128 0.41 -2.10 7.82
N GLY A 129 0.54 -1.25 8.84
CA GLY A 129 -0.63 -0.78 9.61
C GLY A 129 -1.45 -1.85 10.34
N LYS A 130 -0.84 -2.99 10.72
CA LYS A 130 -1.49 -4.22 11.25
C LYS A 130 -2.21 -5.09 10.21
N HIS A 131 -2.12 -4.75 8.93
CA HIS A 131 -2.65 -5.57 7.84
C HIS A 131 -1.67 -6.69 7.47
N THR A 132 -2.23 -7.80 7.03
CA THR A 132 -1.52 -8.88 6.35
C THR A 132 -1.98 -8.85 4.91
N PRO A 133 -1.09 -8.80 3.92
CA PRO A 133 -1.52 -8.74 2.53
C PRO A 133 -2.26 -10.03 2.18
N THR A 134 -3.21 -9.94 1.26
CA THR A 134 -3.81 -11.07 0.53
C THR A 134 -3.07 -11.29 -0.79
N MET A 135 -2.42 -10.26 -1.32
CA MET A 135 -1.58 -10.33 -2.51
C MET A 135 -0.39 -9.38 -2.42
N ALA A 136 0.72 -9.77 -3.06
CA ALA A 136 1.86 -8.91 -3.30
C ALA A 136 2.33 -9.01 -4.75
N ALA A 137 2.53 -7.86 -5.40
CA ALA A 137 2.99 -7.77 -6.78
C ALA A 137 4.27 -6.94 -6.86
N LYS A 138 5.37 -7.58 -7.29
CA LYS A 138 6.68 -6.94 -7.44
C LYS A 138 6.87 -6.41 -8.85
N ILE A 139 7.34 -5.17 -8.96
CA ILE A 139 7.67 -4.50 -10.20
C ILE A 139 9.14 -4.05 -10.10
N ASN A 140 9.96 -4.52 -11.04
CA ASN A 140 11.33 -4.04 -11.16
C ASN A 140 11.31 -2.62 -11.73
N LEU A 141 12.17 -1.76 -11.21
CA LEU A 141 12.22 -0.35 -11.54
C LEU A 141 13.55 -0.01 -12.21
N THR A 142 13.55 1.07 -12.99
CA THR A 142 14.78 1.82 -13.26
C THR A 142 15.15 2.68 -12.04
N ASP A 143 16.40 3.15 -11.98
CA ASP A 143 16.82 4.09 -10.92
C ASP A 143 15.95 5.37 -10.95
N ASP A 144 15.61 5.89 -12.15
CA ASP A 144 14.73 7.06 -12.32
C ASP A 144 13.31 6.83 -11.77
N GLN A 145 12.71 5.66 -12.07
CA GLN A 145 11.38 5.30 -11.56
C GLN A 145 11.38 5.16 -10.04
N PHE A 146 12.44 4.59 -9.47
CA PHE A 146 12.62 4.50 -8.02
C PHE A 146 12.68 5.89 -7.37
N GLU A 147 13.49 6.81 -7.91
CA GLU A 147 13.58 8.18 -7.40
C GLU A 147 12.26 8.93 -7.56
N ALA A 148 11.56 8.75 -8.67
CA ALA A 148 10.25 9.34 -8.93
C ALA A 148 9.20 8.89 -7.90
N ILE A 149 9.12 7.58 -7.60
CA ILE A 149 8.23 7.06 -6.54
C ILE A 149 8.63 7.63 -5.18
N PHE A 150 9.92 7.63 -4.84
CA PHE A 150 10.39 8.14 -3.55
C PHE A 150 10.02 9.63 -3.35
N ASN A 151 10.20 10.44 -4.39
CA ASN A 151 9.84 11.86 -4.38
C ASN A 151 8.32 12.06 -4.34
N PHE A 152 7.55 11.25 -5.07
CA PHE A 152 6.09 11.26 -5.01
C PHE A 152 5.60 11.02 -3.57
N ILE A 153 6.10 9.98 -2.90
CA ILE A 153 5.71 9.66 -1.52
C ILE A 153 6.01 10.83 -0.57
N GLY A 154 7.18 11.48 -0.71
CA GLY A 154 7.60 12.61 0.12
C GLY A 154 6.81 13.90 -0.12
N SER A 155 6.24 14.07 -1.32
CA SER A 155 5.47 15.25 -1.72
C SER A 155 3.96 15.04 -1.69
N TYR A 156 3.48 13.81 -1.51
CA TYR A 156 2.06 13.50 -1.44
C TYR A 156 1.36 14.23 -0.29
N SER A 157 0.17 14.76 -0.56
CA SER A 157 -0.60 15.52 0.42
C SER A 157 -1.41 14.57 1.31
N TYR A 158 -0.95 14.26 2.51
CA TYR A 158 -1.67 13.35 3.44
C TYR A 158 -2.83 13.93 4.28
N PRO A 159 -2.98 15.24 4.58
CA PRO A 159 -3.92 15.72 5.64
C PRO A 159 -5.42 15.42 5.48
N THR A 160 -5.85 14.80 4.39
CA THR A 160 -7.27 14.53 4.11
C THR A 160 -7.42 13.14 3.54
N TYR A 161 -8.22 12.30 4.18
CA TYR A 161 -8.55 10.94 3.78
C TYR A 161 -10.01 10.86 3.32
N ASP A 162 -10.25 10.33 2.12
CA ASP A 162 -11.56 10.20 1.48
C ASP A 162 -11.63 8.83 0.77
N LEU A 163 -12.60 8.00 1.13
CA LEU A 163 -12.80 6.69 0.50
C LEU A 163 -12.93 6.78 -1.04
N SER A 164 -13.50 7.88 -1.52
CA SER A 164 -13.89 8.06 -2.93
C SER A 164 -12.73 8.50 -3.82
N SER A 165 -11.77 9.27 -3.28
CA SER A 165 -10.77 9.96 -4.11
C SER A 165 -9.38 10.10 -3.50
N LYS A 166 -9.20 9.84 -2.21
CA LYS A 166 -7.93 10.13 -1.53
C LYS A 166 -7.71 9.18 -0.37
N GLN A 167 -7.24 7.98 -0.67
CA GLN A 167 -7.04 6.89 0.29
C GLN A 167 -5.95 5.92 -0.19
N CYS A 168 -5.72 4.83 0.54
CA CYS A 168 -4.66 3.87 0.28
C CYS A 168 -4.58 3.37 -1.19
N VAL A 169 -5.68 2.97 -1.80
CA VAL A 169 -5.75 2.46 -3.18
C VAL A 169 -5.47 3.56 -4.20
N THR A 170 -5.99 4.78 -4.02
CA THR A 170 -5.67 5.89 -4.93
C THR A 170 -4.21 6.28 -4.85
N PHE A 171 -3.62 6.25 -3.65
CA PHE A 171 -2.19 6.44 -3.45
C PHE A 171 -1.35 5.38 -4.19
N ILE A 172 -1.77 4.11 -4.16
CA ILE A 172 -1.13 3.05 -4.96
C ILE A 172 -1.31 3.28 -6.46
N ALA A 173 -2.51 3.63 -6.90
CA ALA A 173 -2.78 3.90 -8.31
C ALA A 173 -1.91 5.06 -8.83
N ASP A 174 -1.71 6.10 -8.02
CA ASP A 174 -0.81 7.21 -8.35
C ASP A 174 0.66 6.77 -8.39
N ILE A 175 1.13 5.92 -7.47
CA ILE A 175 2.48 5.32 -7.53
C ILE A 175 2.68 4.53 -8.81
N LEU A 176 1.71 3.71 -9.19
CA LEU A 176 1.75 2.96 -10.44
C LEU A 176 1.75 3.91 -11.65
N GLY A 177 0.97 4.99 -11.60
CA GLY A 177 0.94 6.03 -12.62
C GLY A 177 2.29 6.74 -12.78
N VAL A 178 3.05 6.96 -11.70
CA VAL A 178 4.42 7.53 -11.74
C VAL A 178 5.39 6.67 -12.57
N ILE A 179 5.11 5.38 -12.72
CA ILE A 179 5.92 4.43 -13.50
C ILE A 179 5.19 3.93 -14.76
N ASP A 180 4.23 4.73 -15.26
CA ASP A 180 3.46 4.47 -16.48
C ASP A 180 2.62 3.17 -16.47
N LEU A 181 2.21 2.72 -15.27
CA LEU A 181 1.29 1.61 -15.09
C LEU A 181 -0.09 2.12 -14.66
N THR A 182 -1.10 1.80 -15.47
CA THR A 182 -2.50 2.17 -15.19
C THR A 182 -3.29 0.99 -14.65
N VAL A 183 -4.09 1.24 -13.62
CA VAL A 183 -5.00 0.26 -13.00
C VAL A 183 -6.40 0.85 -12.88
N ASP A 184 -7.43 0.08 -13.23
CA ASP A 184 -8.82 0.46 -12.97
C ASP A 184 -9.27 -0.11 -11.62
N THR A 185 -9.28 0.76 -10.62
CA THR A 185 -9.60 0.38 -9.23
C THR A 185 -10.98 0.83 -8.79
N TRP A 186 -11.78 1.43 -9.70
CA TRP A 186 -13.09 1.94 -9.36
C TRP A 186 -14.10 0.83 -9.09
N THR A 187 -14.90 1.01 -8.06
CA THR A 187 -16.02 0.14 -7.72
C THR A 187 -17.24 1.00 -7.44
N ARG A 188 -18.39 0.58 -7.94
CA ARG A 188 -19.67 1.24 -7.70
C ARG A 188 -20.65 0.26 -7.07
N ILE A 189 -21.23 0.67 -5.95
CA ILE A 189 -22.31 -0.06 -5.30
C ILE A 189 -23.61 0.76 -5.34
N SER A 190 -24.73 0.07 -5.52
CA SER A 190 -26.05 0.65 -5.27
C SER A 190 -26.36 0.51 -3.79
N ILE A 191 -26.76 1.59 -3.13
CA ILE A 191 -27.16 1.58 -1.73
C ILE A 191 -28.69 1.50 -1.68
N PRO A 192 -29.30 0.49 -1.03
CA PRO A 192 -30.76 0.44 -0.91
C PRO A 192 -31.27 1.59 -0.04
N GLU A 193 -32.48 2.12 -0.30
CA GLU A 193 -33.06 3.17 0.56
C GLU A 193 -33.22 2.68 2.01
N TRP A 194 -33.52 1.39 2.16
CA TRP A 194 -33.71 0.72 3.43
C TRP A 194 -32.84 -0.53 3.52
N LEU A 195 -32.16 -0.70 4.65
CA LEU A 195 -31.34 -1.87 4.96
C LEU A 195 -31.90 -2.55 6.20
N THR A 196 -32.10 -3.87 6.15
CA THR A 196 -32.54 -4.65 7.30
C THR A 196 -31.33 -5.26 7.99
N ILE A 197 -31.03 -4.81 9.22
CA ILE A 197 -29.95 -5.36 10.06
C ILE A 197 -30.59 -5.93 11.33
N GLU A 198 -30.43 -7.24 11.55
CA GLU A 198 -30.93 -7.93 12.77
C GLU A 198 -32.43 -7.75 12.99
N GLY A 199 -33.20 -7.79 11.89
CA GLY A 199 -34.66 -7.62 11.91
C GLY A 199 -35.13 -6.17 12.07
N GLN A 200 -34.21 -5.20 12.18
CA GLN A 200 -34.53 -3.78 12.23
C GLN A 200 -34.28 -3.12 10.88
N ASN A 201 -35.21 -2.26 10.46
CA ASN A 201 -35.09 -1.51 9.20
C ASN A 201 -34.46 -0.14 9.45
N TYR A 202 -33.36 0.12 8.76
CA TYR A 202 -32.62 1.36 8.81
C TYR A 202 -32.75 2.09 7.48
N ARG A 203 -33.19 3.36 7.50
CA ARG A 203 -33.17 4.20 6.30
C ARG A 203 -31.75 4.64 6.02
N MET A 204 -31.20 4.24 4.88
CA MET A 204 -29.85 4.57 4.44
C MET A 204 -29.79 5.96 3.82
N TRP A 205 -30.81 6.35 3.06
CA TRP A 205 -30.93 7.65 2.42
C TRP A 205 -32.39 8.02 2.14
N SER A 206 -32.60 9.30 1.88
CA SER A 206 -33.85 9.91 1.39
C SER A 206 -33.59 10.78 0.16
N ASP A 207 -32.38 11.34 0.06
CA ASP A 207 -31.88 12.01 -1.12
C ASP A 207 -31.21 10.99 -2.05
N LYS A 208 -31.74 10.89 -3.27
CA LYS A 208 -31.29 9.95 -4.30
C LYS A 208 -29.82 10.13 -4.70
N ARG A 209 -29.19 11.29 -4.42
CA ARG A 209 -27.76 11.47 -4.65
C ARG A 209 -26.88 10.50 -3.85
N PHE A 210 -27.40 9.98 -2.74
CA PHE A 210 -26.73 8.98 -1.90
C PHE A 210 -27.15 7.53 -2.21
N SER A 211 -27.91 7.30 -3.29
CA SER A 211 -28.37 5.96 -3.67
C SER A 211 -27.28 5.07 -4.27
N SER A 212 -26.08 5.62 -4.50
CA SER A 212 -24.92 4.85 -4.91
C SER A 212 -23.66 5.42 -4.30
N PHE A 213 -22.66 4.58 -4.16
CA PHE A 213 -21.34 4.98 -3.68
C PHE A 213 -20.29 4.44 -4.65
N CYS A 214 -19.41 5.33 -5.09
CA CYS A 214 -18.29 5.03 -5.97
C CYS A 214 -17.01 5.27 -5.18
N PHE A 215 -16.10 4.31 -5.20
CA PHE A 215 -14.84 4.39 -4.47
C PHE A 215 -13.79 3.49 -5.12
N HIS A 216 -12.52 3.64 -4.74
CA HIS A 216 -11.47 2.73 -5.18
C HIS A 216 -11.32 1.59 -4.18
N SER A 217 -11.50 0.34 -4.62
CA SER A 217 -11.51 -0.80 -3.69
C SER A 217 -10.20 -1.60 -3.72
N PRO A 218 -9.73 -2.12 -2.57
CA PRO A 218 -8.64 -3.08 -2.53
C PRO A 218 -8.92 -4.34 -3.36
N ASP A 219 -10.18 -4.77 -3.46
CA ASP A 219 -10.58 -5.92 -4.29
C ASP A 219 -10.33 -5.66 -5.79
N ALA A 220 -10.69 -4.47 -6.29
CA ALA A 220 -10.42 -4.09 -7.67
C ALA A 220 -8.92 -3.93 -7.92
N LEU A 221 -8.17 -3.37 -6.95
CA LEU A 221 -6.71 -3.32 -7.04
C LEU A 221 -6.08 -4.71 -7.12
N GLU A 222 -6.50 -5.66 -6.28
CA GLU A 222 -5.98 -7.03 -6.33
C GLU A 222 -6.24 -7.70 -7.68
N TYR A 223 -7.41 -7.48 -8.26
CA TYR A 223 -7.74 -7.94 -9.61
C TYR A 223 -6.78 -7.34 -10.65
N GLU A 224 -6.54 -6.03 -10.59
CA GLU A 224 -5.64 -5.35 -11.52
C GLU A 224 -4.16 -5.77 -11.35
N LEU A 225 -3.71 -5.99 -10.12
CA LEU A 225 -2.37 -6.53 -9.86
C LEU A 225 -2.22 -7.95 -10.44
N SER A 226 -3.26 -8.78 -10.28
CA SER A 226 -3.30 -10.10 -10.92
C SER A 226 -3.21 -10.01 -12.44
N ARG A 227 -3.86 -9.01 -13.05
CA ARG A 227 -3.76 -8.74 -14.49
C ARG A 227 -2.34 -8.34 -14.89
N LEU A 228 -1.70 -7.42 -14.16
CA LEU A 228 -0.32 -7.01 -14.41
C LEU A 228 0.68 -8.17 -14.30
N ILE A 229 0.49 -9.10 -13.35
CA ILE A 229 1.29 -10.31 -13.22
C ILE A 229 1.11 -11.21 -14.45
N LYS A 230 -0.13 -11.45 -14.89
CA LYS A 230 -0.43 -12.27 -16.08
C LYS A 230 0.13 -11.67 -17.37
N GLU A 231 0.20 -10.34 -17.45
CA GLU A 231 0.80 -9.61 -18.57
C GLU A 231 2.33 -9.56 -18.53
N GLY A 232 2.96 -10.08 -17.47
CA GLY A 232 4.41 -10.03 -17.28
C GLY A 232 4.96 -8.65 -16.91
N LYS A 233 4.10 -7.70 -16.54
CA LYS A 233 4.47 -6.36 -16.06
C LYS A 233 4.81 -6.34 -14.57
N ALA A 234 4.39 -7.36 -13.84
CA ALA A 234 4.71 -7.58 -12.44
C ALA A 234 5.00 -9.07 -12.19
N GLN A 235 5.52 -9.39 -11.00
CA GLN A 235 5.79 -10.75 -10.52
C GLN A 235 4.98 -10.99 -9.25
N GLU A 236 4.45 -12.21 -9.10
CA GLU A 236 3.92 -12.67 -7.80
C GLU A 236 5.05 -12.62 -6.77
N ALA A 237 4.79 -12.03 -5.60
CA ALA A 237 5.83 -11.74 -4.62
C ALA A 237 5.36 -11.90 -3.17
N TYR A 238 4.32 -12.69 -2.92
CA TYR A 238 3.75 -12.87 -1.58
C TYR A 238 4.78 -13.47 -0.61
N GLU A 239 5.41 -14.58 -0.99
CA GLU A 239 6.45 -15.24 -0.18
C GLU A 239 7.74 -14.41 -0.11
N ASP A 240 8.11 -13.77 -1.23
CA ASP A 240 9.26 -12.85 -1.32
C ASP A 240 9.12 -11.72 -0.31
N TYR A 241 7.93 -11.14 -0.18
CA TYR A 241 7.65 -10.06 0.76
C TYR A 241 7.94 -10.47 2.20
N PHE A 242 7.45 -11.64 2.66
CA PHE A 242 7.70 -12.10 4.03
C PHE A 242 9.17 -12.42 4.28
N THR A 243 9.84 -13.00 3.30
CA THR A 243 11.29 -13.27 3.35
C THR A 243 12.09 -11.97 3.49
N LEU A 244 11.79 -10.98 2.65
CA LEU A 244 12.42 -9.65 2.69
C LEU A 244 12.15 -8.94 4.02
N LYS A 245 10.91 -9.01 4.52
CA LYS A 245 10.51 -8.39 5.77
C LYS A 245 11.21 -9.01 6.98
N GLN A 246 11.42 -10.32 6.97
CA GLN A 246 12.19 -11.01 8.02
C GLN A 246 13.66 -10.58 7.99
N ALA A 247 14.29 -10.57 6.81
CA ALA A 247 15.67 -10.13 6.65
C ALA A 247 15.86 -8.67 7.10
N TYR A 248 14.94 -7.77 6.72
CA TYR A 248 15.06 -6.35 7.00
C TYR A 248 14.91 -5.97 8.49
N ASN A 249 14.00 -6.62 9.21
CA ASN A 249 13.79 -6.38 10.65
C ASN A 249 15.05 -6.59 11.51
N SER A 250 16.11 -7.19 10.95
CA SER A 250 17.36 -7.47 11.64
C SER A 250 18.50 -6.48 11.36
N GLN A 251 18.38 -5.50 10.43
CA GLN A 251 19.59 -4.85 9.88
C GLN A 251 19.64 -3.32 9.68
N VAL A 252 18.57 -2.50 9.67
CA VAL A 252 18.69 -1.10 9.17
C VAL A 252 17.90 -0.03 9.94
N GLN A 253 18.51 1.16 10.05
CA GLN A 253 17.89 2.43 10.48
C GLN A 253 17.12 3.09 9.32
N PHE A 254 15.87 3.42 9.59
CA PHE A 254 14.91 4.02 8.66
C PHE A 254 15.18 5.53 8.46
N GLU A 255 15.33 5.98 7.21
CA GLU A 255 15.24 7.39 6.81
C GLU A 255 13.96 7.59 5.99
N PRO A 256 12.89 8.21 6.56
CA PRO A 256 11.71 8.54 5.76
C PRO A 256 12.07 9.59 4.70
N PRO A 257 11.34 9.64 3.57
CA PRO A 257 11.46 10.77 2.66
C PRO A 257 11.20 12.07 3.44
N PRO A 258 11.93 13.15 3.12
CA PRO A 258 11.70 14.46 3.74
C PRO A 258 10.28 14.90 3.37
N LEU A 259 9.36 14.83 4.33
CA LEU A 259 8.00 15.33 4.15
C LEU A 259 8.08 16.85 4.02
N HIS A 260 7.61 17.39 2.90
CA HIS A 260 7.49 18.84 2.75
C HIS A 260 6.62 19.38 3.88
N ALA A 261 7.11 20.43 4.55
CA ALA A 261 6.67 20.97 5.84
C ALA A 261 5.18 21.35 5.90
N THR A 262 4.34 20.34 5.93
CA THR A 262 2.99 20.35 6.51
C THR A 262 3.05 19.38 7.69
N ARG A 263 2.33 19.69 8.77
CA ARG A 263 2.25 18.93 10.03
C ARG A 263 1.73 17.49 9.84
N CYS A 264 2.40 16.66 9.04
CA CYS A 264 2.13 15.24 8.94
C CYS A 264 2.69 14.58 10.20
N GLN A 265 1.79 14.18 11.09
CA GLN A 265 2.14 13.35 12.24
C GLN A 265 2.62 11.99 11.71
N GLN A 266 3.92 11.75 11.76
CA GLN A 266 4.43 10.37 11.66
C GLN A 266 4.02 9.64 12.94
N ILE A 267 2.94 8.86 12.87
CA ILE A 267 2.57 7.99 13.97
C ILE A 267 3.43 6.73 13.84
N LYS A 268 4.54 6.67 14.58
CA LYS A 268 5.22 5.40 14.85
C LYS A 268 4.30 4.56 15.72
N LEU A 269 3.68 3.52 15.13
CA LEU A 269 2.99 2.51 15.91
C LEU A 269 4.01 1.81 16.81
N ARG A 270 3.90 2.01 18.12
CA ARG A 270 4.57 1.13 19.09
C ARG A 270 3.93 -0.26 18.93
N ARG A 271 4.76 -1.27 18.65
CA ARG A 271 4.36 -2.68 18.58
C ARG A 271 3.73 -3.12 19.90
#